data_AF-A0A832D7M8-F1
#
_entry.id   AF-A0A832D7M8-F1
#
_cell.length_a   1.000
_cell.length_b   1.000
_cell.length_c   1.000
_cell.angle_alpha   90.00
_cell.angle_beta   90.00
_cell.angle_gamma   90.00
#
_symmetry.space_group_name_H-M   'P 1'
#
loop_
_entity.id
_entity.type
_entity.pdbx_description
1 polymer ?
#
loop_
_entity_poly.entity_id
_entity_poly.type
_entity_poly.pdbx_seq_one_letter_code
_entity_poly.pdbx_strand_id
1 'polypeptide(L)'
;MKLVHRDRKQGSALIVALLTAIILAMALGSYLLYTNTQTLLVRRAQQWNAALTLSEAGIEEALAHVNNRAPFLDYADATNRLATDGWAQITPNQFRGPTRYLGDGFYVATITLTWPTIQIDSIGYARAIGGSKGIQGILLGILGQQSHDSGYIKRQVRVMARVDPLFATALAGRQKVDLNGNNVFTDAFDSSDPRYSENGRYPGRNSNKILPRGTVATSGEFTNSIVNVGNAEVMGRVLTGPLGVIMIGPQGSVGDVDWVRSGKKGIQPGWAANDMNVIFPEVTNPPAIWIPKAKDNQRVDGVLYDYVFNTSGDYIIPGGGNIYVGTNAHVRLRVVGDFKMSGNDDRITIAPSNASLKLFMEGSVFKLSGLGVVNQSGFATNFMYFGLPSNKSVDISGNAQLVGLIYAPNADIFLRGGGNNVIDVIGSIVGNSVTMNGHFAFHYDVTLQNVAGARGFIPFSWQEVQ
;
A
#
# COMPACT_ATOMS: atom_id res chain seq x y z
N MET A 1 -35.09 107.35 19.19
CA MET A 1 -35.77 106.12 18.71
C MET A 1 -34.71 105.04 18.51
N LYS A 2 -34.81 103.91 19.23
CA LYS A 2 -33.80 102.84 19.29
C LYS A 2 -33.58 102.18 17.93
N LEU A 3 -32.33 102.09 17.48
CA LEU A 3 -31.91 101.21 16.38
C LEU A 3 -31.95 99.76 16.87
N VAL A 4 -32.92 98.99 16.37
CA VAL A 4 -33.06 97.55 16.65
C VAL A 4 -32.06 96.81 15.76
N HIS A 5 -31.03 96.20 16.34
CA HIS A 5 -30.20 95.21 15.67
C HIS A 5 -31.04 93.96 15.42
N ARG A 6 -31.28 93.62 14.14
CA ARG A 6 -31.85 92.34 13.73
C ARG A 6 -30.73 91.30 13.73
N ASP A 7 -30.74 90.40 14.71
CA ASP A 7 -29.76 89.30 14.81
C ASP A 7 -29.75 88.44 13.53
N ARG A 8 -28.56 88.18 12.98
CA ARG A 8 -28.27 87.32 11.81
C ARG A 8 -28.48 85.81 12.10
N LYS A 9 -29.61 85.41 12.70
CA LYS A 9 -29.87 84.01 13.11
C LYS A 9 -30.15 83.05 11.94
N GLN A 10 -30.61 83.55 10.79
CA GLN A 10 -31.00 82.70 9.65
C GLN A 10 -29.82 82.23 8.77
N GLY A 11 -28.79 83.06 8.58
CA GLY A 11 -27.59 82.66 7.80
C GLY A 11 -26.72 81.63 8.53
N SER A 12 -26.65 81.72 9.86
CA SER A 12 -25.92 80.75 10.69
C SER A 12 -26.57 79.36 10.66
N ALA A 13 -27.90 79.28 10.63
CA ALA A 13 -28.61 78.00 10.57
C ALA A 13 -28.38 77.26 9.24
N LEU A 14 -28.33 77.99 8.12
CA LEU A 14 -28.07 77.42 6.79
C LEU A 14 -26.63 76.90 6.67
N ILE A 15 -25.64 77.63 7.19
CA ILE A 15 -24.24 77.21 7.18
C ILE A 15 -24.05 75.96 8.03
N VAL A 16 -24.66 75.90 9.21
CA VAL A 16 -24.62 74.71 10.08
C VAL A 16 -25.26 73.52 9.37
N ALA A 17 -26.42 73.68 8.73
CA ALA A 17 -27.09 72.61 7.98
C ALA A 17 -26.27 72.12 6.77
N LEU A 18 -25.57 73.02 6.07
CA LEU A 18 -24.71 72.65 4.94
C LEU A 18 -23.45 71.91 5.41
N LEU A 19 -22.83 72.38 6.50
CA LEU A 19 -21.66 71.70 7.08
C LEU A 19 -22.02 70.32 7.63
N THR A 20 -23.17 70.17 8.31
CA THR A 20 -23.64 68.85 8.74
C THR A 20 -23.93 67.94 7.55
N ALA A 21 -24.53 68.45 6.47
CA ALA A 21 -24.76 67.68 5.25
C ALA A 21 -23.45 67.21 4.59
N ILE A 22 -22.42 68.07 4.50
CA ILE A 22 -21.10 67.71 3.96
C ILE A 22 -20.43 66.65 4.83
N ILE A 23 -20.45 66.80 6.16
CA ILE A 23 -19.89 65.82 7.09
C ILE A 23 -20.60 64.47 6.95
N LEU A 24 -21.94 64.46 6.85
CA LEU A 24 -22.72 63.25 6.62
C LEU A 24 -22.41 62.61 5.26
N ALA A 25 -22.28 63.40 4.19
CA ALA A 25 -21.93 62.90 2.86
C ALA A 25 -20.52 62.30 2.82
N MET A 26 -19.53 62.94 3.47
CA MET A 26 -18.17 62.40 3.60
C MET A 26 -18.15 61.12 4.43
N ALA A 27 -18.88 61.09 5.55
CA ALA A 27 -18.99 59.90 6.40
C ALA A 27 -19.64 58.72 5.64
N LEU A 28 -20.73 58.99 4.91
CA LEU A 28 -21.43 57.97 4.11
C LEU A 28 -20.58 57.48 2.93
N GLY A 29 -19.91 58.38 2.21
CA GLY A 29 -18.99 58.03 1.14
C GLY A 29 -17.80 57.20 1.64
N SER A 30 -17.23 57.57 2.79
CA SER A 30 -16.14 56.80 3.43
C SER A 30 -16.62 55.43 3.88
N TYR A 31 -17.82 55.33 4.46
CA TYR A 31 -18.40 54.06 4.87
C TYR A 31 -18.68 53.14 3.67
N LEU A 32 -19.23 53.66 2.56
CA LEU A 32 -19.45 52.88 1.33
C LEU A 32 -18.14 52.38 0.72
N LEU A 33 -17.08 53.19 0.77
CA LEU A 33 -15.76 52.77 0.28
C LEU A 33 -15.13 51.70 1.19
N TYR A 34 -15.28 51.86 2.50
CA TYR A 34 -14.88 50.85 3.48
C TYR A 34 -15.63 49.53 3.28
N THR A 35 -16.96 49.55 3.11
CA THR A 35 -17.73 48.31 2.89
C THR A 35 -17.40 47.64 1.55
N ASN A 36 -17.09 48.41 0.51
CA ASN A 36 -16.63 47.86 -0.77
C ASN A 36 -15.26 47.18 -0.64
N THR A 37 -14.29 47.83 0.00
CA THR A 37 -12.96 47.24 0.25
C THR A 37 -13.05 45.97 1.11
N GLN A 38 -13.85 45.99 2.17
CA GLN A 38 -14.15 44.82 3.00
C GLN A 38 -14.75 43.68 2.16
N THR A 39 -15.75 43.98 1.33
CA THR A 39 -16.39 42.97 0.46
C THR A 39 -15.41 42.36 -0.53
N LEU A 40 -14.52 43.17 -1.11
CA LEU A 40 -13.50 42.69 -2.06
C LEU A 40 -12.49 41.77 -1.36
N LEU A 41 -11.99 42.17 -0.18
CA LEU A 41 -11.05 41.37 0.59
C LEU A 41 -11.67 40.03 1.02
N VAL A 42 -12.91 40.04 1.50
CA VAL A 42 -13.63 38.83 1.90
C VAL A 42 -13.82 37.89 0.70
N ARG A 43 -14.25 38.42 -0.46
CA ARG A 43 -14.42 37.60 -1.67
C ARG A 43 -13.10 37.01 -2.16
N ARG A 44 -12.01 37.78 -2.12
CA ARG A 44 -10.67 37.29 -2.49
C ARG A 44 -10.21 36.17 -1.55
N ALA A 45 -10.43 36.33 -0.24
CA ALA A 45 -10.11 35.28 0.74
C ALA A 45 -10.95 34.02 0.51
N GLN A 46 -12.24 34.16 0.21
CA GLN A 46 -13.11 33.02 -0.14
C GLN A 46 -12.63 32.29 -1.40
N GLN A 47 -12.29 33.01 -2.47
CA GLN A 47 -11.79 32.41 -3.71
C GLN A 47 -10.42 31.75 -3.53
N TRP A 48 -9.54 32.34 -2.72
CA TRP A 48 -8.24 31.76 -2.38
C TRP A 48 -8.36 30.44 -1.62
N ASN A 49 -9.30 30.35 -0.68
CA ASN A 49 -9.60 29.09 0.01
C ASN A 49 -10.27 28.08 -0.91
N ALA A 50 -11.21 28.53 -1.76
CA ALA A 50 -11.88 27.66 -2.73
C ALA A 50 -10.90 27.03 -3.73
N ALA A 51 -9.88 27.77 -4.20
CA ALA A 51 -8.85 27.25 -5.09
C ALA A 51 -8.06 26.10 -4.45
N LEU A 52 -7.79 26.19 -3.14
CA LEU A 52 -7.13 25.11 -2.40
C LEU A 52 -8.02 23.88 -2.29
N THR A 53 -9.29 24.05 -1.92
CA THR A 53 -10.24 22.92 -1.83
C THR A 53 -10.42 22.22 -3.18
N LEU A 54 -10.44 22.97 -4.29
CA LEU A 54 -10.46 22.40 -5.64
C LEU A 54 -9.18 21.61 -5.95
N SER A 55 -8.03 22.12 -5.53
CA SER A 55 -6.75 21.42 -5.67
C SER A 55 -6.73 20.12 -4.86
N GLU A 56 -7.23 20.13 -3.63
CA GLU A 56 -7.32 18.94 -2.78
C GLU A 56 -8.29 17.91 -3.37
N ALA A 57 -9.42 18.34 -3.94
CA ALA A 57 -10.33 17.44 -4.64
C ALA A 57 -9.66 16.69 -5.80
N GLY A 58 -8.73 17.34 -6.52
CA GLY A 58 -7.96 16.67 -7.56
C GLY A 58 -6.91 15.71 -7.03
N ILE A 59 -6.32 15.98 -5.85
CA ILE A 59 -5.47 15.00 -5.16
C ILE A 59 -6.27 13.76 -4.77
N GLU A 60 -7.47 13.94 -4.20
CA GLU A 60 -8.35 12.84 -3.80
C GLU A 60 -8.78 11.99 -5.00
N GLU A 61 -9.21 12.62 -6.11
CA GLU A 61 -9.53 11.88 -7.34
C GLU A 61 -8.32 11.09 -7.85
N ALA A 62 -7.13 11.70 -7.88
CA ALA A 62 -5.92 11.04 -8.33
C ALA A 62 -5.54 9.84 -7.45
N LEU A 63 -5.55 10.00 -6.12
CA LEU A 63 -5.28 8.90 -5.19
C LEU A 63 -6.32 7.78 -5.31
N ALA A 64 -7.60 8.13 -5.43
CA ALA A 64 -8.67 7.16 -5.63
C ALA A 64 -8.49 6.37 -6.92
N HIS A 65 -8.16 7.02 -8.04
CA HIS A 65 -7.92 6.34 -9.31
C HIS A 65 -6.70 5.41 -9.25
N VAL A 66 -5.58 5.87 -8.69
CA VAL A 66 -4.41 5.02 -8.55
C VAL A 66 -4.73 3.81 -7.68
N ASN A 67 -5.51 3.97 -6.60
CA ASN A 67 -5.85 2.90 -5.66
C ASN A 67 -7.10 2.07 -6.02
N ASN A 68 -7.84 2.42 -7.07
CA ASN A 68 -9.15 1.82 -7.41
C ASN A 68 -9.11 0.29 -7.54
N ARG A 69 -7.95 -0.27 -7.91
CA ARG A 69 -7.78 -1.72 -8.14
C ARG A 69 -6.78 -2.36 -7.18
N ALA A 70 -6.46 -1.68 -6.09
CA ALA A 70 -5.67 -2.27 -5.04
C ALA A 70 -6.47 -3.38 -4.31
N PRO A 71 -5.82 -4.42 -3.77
CA PRO A 71 -4.38 -4.64 -3.73
C PRO A 71 -3.80 -5.03 -5.10
N PHE A 72 -2.59 -4.54 -5.39
CA PHE A 72 -1.82 -4.91 -6.57
C PHE A 72 -0.98 -6.15 -6.26
N LEU A 73 -1.20 -7.22 -7.02
CA LEU A 73 -0.42 -8.46 -6.93
C LEU A 73 0.78 -8.44 -7.88
N ASP A 74 0.86 -7.42 -8.73
CA ASP A 74 1.97 -7.08 -9.59
C ASP A 74 2.10 -5.55 -9.68
N TYR A 75 3.32 -5.05 -9.86
CA TYR A 75 3.57 -3.63 -10.05
C TYR A 75 2.88 -3.11 -11.33
N ALA A 76 2.88 -3.90 -12.41
CA ALA A 76 2.34 -3.49 -13.70
C ALA A 76 0.82 -3.22 -13.64
N ASP A 77 0.12 -3.81 -12.67
CA ASP A 77 -1.32 -3.60 -12.46
C ASP A 77 -1.64 -2.17 -11.99
N ALA A 78 -0.71 -1.52 -11.29
CA ALA A 78 -0.89 -0.15 -10.80
C ALA A 78 -0.72 0.91 -11.90
N THR A 79 0.07 0.63 -12.95
CA THR A 79 0.50 1.63 -13.94
C THR A 79 -0.27 1.55 -15.27
N ASN A 80 -0.72 0.36 -15.67
CA ASN A 80 -1.18 0.13 -17.05
C ASN A 80 -2.62 0.56 -17.35
N ARG A 81 -3.32 1.19 -16.41
CA ARG A 81 -4.77 1.37 -16.48
C ARG A 81 -5.28 2.80 -16.32
N LEU A 82 -4.42 3.75 -16.00
CA LEU A 82 -4.82 5.16 -15.93
C LEU A 82 -5.39 5.64 -17.28
N ALA A 83 -4.80 5.20 -18.40
CA ALA A 83 -5.31 5.49 -19.74
C ALA A 83 -6.71 4.90 -20.00
N THR A 84 -6.99 3.68 -19.54
CA THR A 84 -8.32 3.06 -19.67
C THR A 84 -9.37 3.74 -18.79
N ASP A 85 -8.94 4.36 -17.69
CA ASP A 85 -9.81 5.09 -16.76
C ASP A 85 -9.97 6.57 -17.16
N GLY A 86 -9.55 6.96 -18.38
CA GLY A 86 -9.77 8.28 -18.97
C GLY A 86 -8.68 9.31 -18.71
N TRP A 87 -7.53 8.92 -18.15
CA TRP A 87 -6.38 9.81 -18.00
C TRP A 87 -5.56 9.87 -19.29
N ALA A 88 -5.26 11.08 -19.76
CA ALA A 88 -4.43 11.28 -20.94
C ALA A 88 -2.96 11.04 -20.59
N GLN A 89 -2.32 10.09 -21.27
CA GLN A 89 -0.87 9.86 -21.13
C GLN A 89 -0.09 11.00 -21.79
N ILE A 90 0.76 11.68 -21.02
CA ILE A 90 1.65 12.75 -21.52
C ILE A 90 3.01 12.16 -21.88
N THR A 91 3.55 11.35 -20.98
CA THR A 91 4.81 10.62 -21.16
C THR A 91 4.60 9.17 -20.68
N PRO A 92 5.54 8.24 -20.90
CA PRO A 92 5.41 6.87 -20.41
C PRO A 92 5.00 6.75 -18.94
N ASN A 93 5.46 7.66 -18.09
CA ASN A 93 5.25 7.63 -16.64
C ASN A 93 4.37 8.78 -16.11
N GLN A 94 3.79 9.60 -16.98
CA GLN A 94 2.99 10.76 -16.56
C GLN A 94 1.62 10.78 -17.23
N PHE A 95 0.59 10.92 -16.40
CA PHE A 95 -0.81 10.88 -16.79
C PHE A 95 -1.53 12.11 -16.28
N ARG A 96 -2.30 12.78 -17.14
CA ARG A 96 -3.12 13.94 -16.79
C ARG A 96 -4.59 13.57 -16.77
N GLY A 97 -5.25 13.93 -15.68
CA GLY A 97 -6.67 13.72 -15.50
C GLY A 97 -7.50 14.65 -16.40
N PRO A 98 -8.76 14.29 -16.67
CA PRO A 98 -9.69 15.20 -17.32
C PRO A 98 -9.90 16.46 -16.46
N THR A 99 -10.24 17.58 -17.10
CA THR A 99 -10.65 18.77 -16.37
C THR A 99 -11.99 18.51 -15.68
N ARG A 100 -12.05 18.67 -14.35
CA ARG A 100 -13.27 18.45 -13.55
C ARG A 100 -13.82 19.78 -13.04
N TYR A 101 -15.07 20.07 -13.38
CA TYR A 101 -15.77 21.29 -12.97
C TYR A 101 -16.58 21.04 -11.69
N LEU A 102 -16.43 21.94 -10.71
CA LEU A 102 -17.19 21.96 -9.46
C LEU A 102 -17.77 23.38 -9.29
N GLY A 103 -19.03 23.53 -9.69
CA GLY A 103 -19.67 24.85 -9.79
C GLY A 103 -18.99 25.73 -10.84
N ASP A 104 -18.56 26.93 -10.42
CA ASP A 104 -17.88 27.89 -11.28
C ASP A 104 -16.34 27.71 -11.33
N GLY A 105 -15.81 26.78 -10.54
CA GLY A 105 -14.38 26.42 -10.51
C GLY A 105 -14.11 25.05 -11.13
N PHE A 106 -12.83 24.72 -11.30
CA PHE A 106 -12.41 23.42 -11.79
C PHE A 106 -11.04 23.04 -11.25
N TYR A 107 -10.64 21.78 -11.41
CA TYR A 107 -9.28 21.33 -11.15
C TYR A 107 -8.74 20.46 -12.27
N VAL A 108 -7.43 20.31 -12.28
CA VAL A 108 -6.69 19.38 -13.14
C VAL A 108 -5.63 18.69 -12.29
N ALA A 109 -5.65 17.35 -12.29
CA ALA A 109 -4.65 16.55 -11.60
C ALA A 109 -3.69 15.88 -12.59
N THR A 110 -2.46 15.65 -12.18
CA THR A 110 -1.42 14.93 -12.92
C THR A 110 -0.74 13.95 -11.99
N ILE A 111 -0.63 12.70 -12.43
CA ILE A 111 0.05 11.62 -11.72
C ILE A 111 1.36 11.34 -12.45
N THR A 112 2.47 11.33 -11.73
CA THR A 112 3.78 10.89 -12.19
C THR A 112 4.18 9.64 -11.42
N LEU A 113 4.40 8.54 -12.13
CA LEU A 113 4.71 7.24 -11.57
C LEU A 113 6.23 7.05 -11.47
N THR A 114 6.76 6.81 -10.26
CA THR A 114 8.20 6.59 -10.03
C THR A 114 8.40 5.58 -8.91
N TRP A 115 8.28 4.29 -9.24
CA TRP A 115 8.28 3.21 -8.26
C TRP A 115 9.49 3.27 -7.31
N PRO A 116 9.31 3.05 -5.99
CA PRO A 116 8.09 2.67 -5.27
C PRO A 116 7.21 3.85 -4.81
N THR A 117 7.37 5.01 -5.43
CA THR A 117 6.63 6.25 -5.11
C THR A 117 5.82 6.76 -6.29
N ILE A 118 4.91 7.68 -6.02
CA ILE A 118 4.22 8.47 -7.02
C ILE A 118 4.19 9.92 -6.57
N GLN A 119 4.17 10.82 -7.55
CA GLN A 119 3.94 12.24 -7.34
C GLN A 119 2.60 12.61 -7.96
N ILE A 120 1.76 13.29 -7.20
CA ILE A 120 0.48 13.83 -7.66
C ILE A 120 0.55 15.34 -7.56
N ASP A 121 0.42 16.02 -8.69
CA ASP A 121 0.25 17.46 -8.75
C ASP A 121 -1.20 17.76 -9.11
N SER A 122 -1.87 18.60 -8.33
CA SER A 122 -3.19 19.11 -8.67
C SER A 122 -3.20 20.62 -8.64
N ILE A 123 -3.86 21.24 -9.62
CA ILE A 123 -4.07 22.68 -9.69
C ILE A 123 -5.57 22.94 -9.62
N GLY A 124 -6.01 23.64 -8.58
CA GLY A 124 -7.39 24.10 -8.42
C GLY A 124 -7.56 25.54 -8.89
N TYR A 125 -8.60 25.79 -9.67
CA TYR A 125 -8.93 27.08 -10.28
C TYR A 125 -10.28 27.59 -9.76
N ALA A 126 -10.25 28.59 -8.88
CA ALA A 126 -11.44 29.29 -8.40
C ALA A 126 -11.67 30.56 -9.20
N ARG A 127 -12.92 30.84 -9.59
CA ARG A 127 -13.25 32.01 -10.40
C ARG A 127 -12.89 33.31 -9.68
N ALA A 128 -12.18 34.22 -10.35
CA ALA A 128 -11.80 35.53 -9.82
C ALA A 128 -12.97 36.54 -9.90
N ILE A 129 -12.97 37.56 -9.02
CA ILE A 129 -13.96 38.65 -9.03
C ILE A 129 -13.87 39.41 -10.38
N GLY A 130 -14.99 39.47 -11.12
CA GLY A 130 -15.05 40.17 -12.41
C GLY A 130 -14.54 39.37 -13.62
N GLY A 131 -14.13 38.10 -13.43
CA GLY A 131 -13.77 37.22 -14.54
C GLY A 131 -14.99 36.91 -15.44
N SER A 132 -14.90 37.29 -16.71
CA SER A 132 -15.88 36.88 -17.72
C SER A 132 -15.84 35.37 -17.90
N LYS A 133 -17.01 34.72 -18.11
CA LYS A 133 -17.05 33.33 -18.58
C LYS A 133 -16.47 33.31 -19.98
N GLY A 134 -15.15 33.17 -20.10
CA GLY A 134 -14.53 32.94 -21.39
C GLY A 134 -15.12 31.67 -22.00
N ILE A 135 -15.84 31.80 -23.11
CA ILE A 135 -16.33 30.70 -23.96
C ILE A 135 -15.16 29.77 -24.41
N GLN A 136 -13.92 30.21 -24.18
CA GLN A 136 -12.66 29.51 -24.45
C GLN A 136 -12.49 28.17 -23.72
N GLY A 137 -13.21 27.91 -22.61
CA GLY A 137 -13.15 26.60 -21.93
C GLY A 137 -13.88 25.47 -22.67
N ILE A 138 -14.88 25.80 -23.50
CA ILE A 138 -15.76 24.79 -24.14
C ILE A 138 -15.27 24.46 -25.57
N LEU A 139 -14.61 25.39 -26.27
CA LEU A 139 -14.27 25.21 -27.70
C LEU A 139 -12.81 24.81 -27.99
N LEU A 140 -11.88 24.93 -27.02
CA LEU A 140 -10.44 24.66 -27.23
C LEU A 140 -9.96 23.31 -26.65
N GLY A 141 -10.86 22.36 -26.39
CA GLY A 141 -10.51 20.99 -25.99
C GLY A 141 -9.84 20.16 -27.09
N ILE A 142 -9.65 20.71 -28.29
CA ILE A 142 -9.22 19.98 -29.50
C ILE A 142 -7.72 20.17 -29.83
N LEU A 143 -7.01 21.16 -29.27
CA LEU A 143 -5.62 21.49 -29.69
C LEU A 143 -4.56 21.60 -28.58
N GLY A 144 -4.77 20.97 -27.42
CA GLY A 144 -3.66 20.67 -26.49
C GLY A 144 -2.95 21.85 -25.79
N GLN A 145 -3.39 23.09 -25.98
CA GLN A 145 -2.85 24.27 -25.30
C GLN A 145 -4.01 25.09 -24.71
N GLN A 146 -4.11 25.15 -23.37
CA GLN A 146 -5.11 25.99 -22.69
C GLN A 146 -4.46 26.97 -21.71
N SER A 147 -4.54 28.25 -22.08
CA SER A 147 -4.21 29.39 -21.23
C SER A 147 -5.40 29.69 -20.33
N HIS A 148 -5.42 29.12 -19.12
CA HIS A 148 -6.51 29.28 -18.13
C HIS A 148 -6.48 30.62 -17.35
N ASP A 149 -5.60 31.55 -17.71
CA ASP A 149 -5.12 32.58 -16.76
C ASP A 149 -5.96 33.87 -16.65
N SER A 150 -6.93 34.17 -17.53
CA SER A 150 -7.55 35.50 -17.55
C SER A 150 -8.80 35.68 -16.66
N GLY A 151 -9.13 34.73 -15.78
CA GLY A 151 -10.36 34.81 -14.97
C GLY A 151 -10.42 33.93 -13.71
N TYR A 152 -9.30 33.31 -13.31
CA TYR A 152 -9.25 32.38 -12.20
C TYR A 152 -8.07 32.69 -11.26
N ILE A 153 -8.28 32.45 -9.97
CA ILE A 153 -7.24 32.33 -8.95
C ILE A 153 -6.89 30.84 -8.89
N LYS A 154 -5.60 30.51 -9.02
CA LYS A 154 -5.11 29.14 -8.97
C LYS A 154 -4.23 28.88 -7.75
N ARG A 155 -4.33 27.68 -7.21
CA ARG A 155 -3.41 27.13 -6.20
C ARG A 155 -3.03 25.72 -6.61
N GLN A 156 -1.80 25.32 -6.32
CA GLN A 156 -1.29 24.01 -6.64
C GLN A 156 -0.86 23.27 -5.38
N VAL A 157 -1.25 22.00 -5.30
CA VAL A 157 -0.80 21.07 -4.27
C VAL A 157 -0.02 19.95 -4.92
N ARG A 158 1.09 19.57 -4.31
CA ARG A 158 1.86 18.38 -4.60
C ARG A 158 1.77 17.41 -3.43
N VAL A 159 1.39 16.18 -3.72
CA VAL A 159 1.42 15.05 -2.79
C VAL A 159 2.39 14.00 -3.29
N MET A 160 3.24 13.51 -2.39
CA MET A 160 3.99 12.29 -2.65
C MET A 160 3.32 11.14 -1.91
N ALA A 161 3.14 10.03 -2.62
CA ALA A 161 2.65 8.79 -2.04
C ALA A 161 3.65 7.67 -2.30
N ARG A 162 3.65 6.68 -1.42
CA ARG A 162 4.50 5.49 -1.51
C ARG A 162 3.63 4.25 -1.47
N VAL A 163 4.14 3.17 -2.03
CA VAL A 163 3.48 1.87 -1.93
C VAL A 163 3.31 1.46 -0.47
N ASP A 164 2.15 0.93 -0.16
CA ASP A 164 1.88 0.26 1.11
C ASP A 164 2.12 -1.25 0.91
N PRO A 165 3.23 -1.83 1.38
CA PRO A 165 3.68 -3.15 0.97
C PRO A 165 2.79 -4.27 1.47
N LEU A 166 2.42 -5.22 0.60
CA LEU A 166 1.62 -6.38 0.99
C LEU A 166 2.35 -7.25 2.05
N PHE A 167 3.67 -7.36 1.90
CA PHE A 167 4.58 -8.12 2.76
C PHE A 167 5.56 -7.20 3.50
N ALA A 168 5.06 -6.49 4.52
CA ALA A 168 5.83 -5.50 5.29
C ALA A 168 6.71 -6.10 6.41
N THR A 169 6.41 -7.35 6.81
CA THR A 169 6.96 -8.01 8.00
C THR A 169 7.27 -9.47 7.68
N ALA A 170 8.02 -10.15 8.54
CA ALA A 170 8.32 -11.58 8.39
C ALA A 170 7.02 -12.41 8.51
N LEU A 171 6.31 -12.19 9.61
CA LEU A 171 5.07 -12.90 9.94
C LEU A 171 4.03 -11.87 10.35
N ALA A 172 2.88 -11.90 9.67
CA ALA A 172 1.73 -11.09 10.01
C ALA A 172 0.48 -11.94 10.20
N GLY A 173 -0.21 -11.75 11.32
CA GLY A 173 -1.53 -12.32 11.56
C GLY A 173 -2.57 -11.21 11.62
N ARG A 174 -3.72 -11.39 10.97
CA ARG A 174 -4.84 -10.47 11.17
C ARG A 174 -5.29 -10.45 12.63
N GLN A 175 -5.33 -11.61 13.27
CA GLN A 175 -5.70 -11.74 14.67
C GLN A 175 -4.47 -12.19 15.49
N LYS A 176 -3.91 -13.34 15.17
CA LYS A 176 -2.95 -14.00 16.05
C LYS A 176 -1.67 -14.40 15.32
N VAL A 177 -0.53 -14.20 15.96
CA VAL A 177 0.71 -14.93 15.66
C VAL A 177 1.15 -15.69 16.90
N ASP A 178 1.46 -16.97 16.74
CA ASP A 178 1.80 -17.88 17.83
C ASP A 178 3.06 -18.69 17.49
N LEU A 179 4.15 -18.41 18.21
CA LEU A 179 5.47 -19.03 18.01
C LEU A 179 5.71 -20.15 19.05
N ASN A 180 4.80 -21.12 19.13
CA ASN A 180 4.82 -22.22 20.10
C ASN A 180 5.85 -23.33 19.80
N GLY A 181 6.66 -23.18 18.75
CA GLY A 181 7.66 -24.16 18.38
C GLY A 181 8.88 -24.18 19.30
N ASN A 182 9.67 -25.24 19.20
CA ASN A 182 10.95 -25.36 19.88
C ASN A 182 12.03 -24.70 19.02
N ASN A 183 12.82 -23.78 19.55
CA ASN A 183 13.87 -23.05 18.80
C ASN A 183 13.33 -22.34 17.54
N VAL A 184 12.18 -21.68 17.66
CA VAL A 184 11.70 -20.78 16.61
C VAL A 184 12.56 -19.53 16.63
N PHE A 185 13.10 -19.12 15.48
CA PHE A 185 13.71 -17.81 15.35
C PHE A 185 13.28 -17.10 14.06
N THR A 186 13.35 -15.77 14.08
CA THR A 186 13.10 -14.93 12.91
C THR A 186 14.13 -13.82 12.79
N ASP A 187 14.57 -13.56 11.57
CA ASP A 187 15.48 -12.47 11.24
C ASP A 187 15.17 -11.89 9.85
N ALA A 188 16.05 -11.04 9.34
CA ALA A 188 15.93 -10.51 8.00
C ALA A 188 17.26 -10.33 7.28
N PHE A 189 17.17 -10.16 5.97
CA PHE A 189 18.27 -9.85 5.06
C PHE A 189 17.75 -8.96 3.92
N ASP A 190 18.63 -8.47 3.04
CA ASP A 190 18.24 -7.65 1.88
C ASP A 190 18.81 -8.28 0.60
N SER A 191 17.96 -8.93 -0.19
CA SER A 191 18.37 -9.56 -1.45
C SER A 191 18.84 -8.58 -2.52
N SER A 192 18.50 -7.30 -2.41
CA SER A 192 18.96 -6.25 -3.33
C SER A 192 20.33 -5.67 -2.97
N ASP A 193 20.81 -5.90 -1.74
CA ASP A 193 22.09 -5.37 -1.24
C ASP A 193 23.10 -6.50 -0.97
N PRO A 194 24.23 -6.58 -1.70
CA PRO A 194 25.29 -7.57 -1.47
C PRO A 194 25.92 -7.53 -0.07
N ARG A 195 25.76 -6.41 0.68
CA ARG A 195 26.20 -6.30 2.08
C ARG A 195 25.34 -7.13 3.02
N TYR A 196 24.09 -7.38 2.65
CA TYR A 196 23.11 -8.09 3.45
C TYR A 196 22.58 -9.35 2.75
N SER A 197 23.29 -9.84 1.72
CA SER A 197 22.95 -11.07 1.01
C SER A 197 24.18 -11.78 0.45
N GLU A 198 23.98 -13.01 -0.02
CA GLU A 198 24.96 -13.78 -0.79
C GLU A 198 24.37 -14.06 -2.17
N ASN A 199 24.75 -13.26 -3.17
CA ASN A 199 24.16 -13.30 -4.53
C ASN A 199 22.63 -13.18 -4.51
N GLY A 200 22.10 -12.29 -3.67
CA GLY A 200 20.65 -12.08 -3.48
C GLY A 200 19.95 -13.17 -2.65
N ARG A 201 20.69 -14.12 -2.09
CA ARG A 201 20.15 -15.16 -1.21
C ARG A 201 20.44 -14.87 0.26
N TYR A 202 19.69 -15.53 1.14
CA TYR A 202 19.87 -15.45 2.58
C TYR A 202 21.30 -15.85 2.99
N PRO A 203 22.04 -14.97 3.71
CA PRO A 203 23.46 -15.16 4.03
C PRO A 203 23.66 -16.04 5.28
N GLY A 204 23.12 -17.26 5.30
CA GLY A 204 23.08 -18.11 6.50
C GLY A 204 24.43 -18.48 7.11
N ARG A 205 25.54 -18.29 6.38
CA ARG A 205 26.92 -18.52 6.88
C ARG A 205 27.57 -17.27 7.45
N ASN A 206 27.00 -16.09 7.23
CA ASN A 206 27.58 -14.82 7.63
C ASN A 206 26.60 -14.01 8.47
N SER A 207 26.75 -14.18 9.77
CA SER A 207 25.90 -13.56 10.79
C SER A 207 25.97 -12.02 10.78
N ASN A 208 27.02 -11.41 10.21
CA ASN A 208 27.17 -9.95 10.09
C ASN A 208 26.32 -9.33 8.97
N LYS A 209 25.72 -10.16 8.12
CA LYS A 209 24.85 -9.74 7.02
C LYS A 209 23.36 -9.74 7.40
N ILE A 210 23.05 -10.04 8.65
CA ILE A 210 21.68 -10.15 9.17
C ILE A 210 21.18 -8.79 9.65
N LEU A 211 19.94 -8.48 9.31
CA LEU A 211 19.24 -7.26 9.70
C LEU A 211 18.23 -7.55 10.81
N PRO A 212 18.04 -6.64 11.77
CA PRO A 212 17.04 -6.80 12.81
C PRO A 212 15.65 -6.34 12.31
N ARG A 213 15.17 -6.95 11.21
CA ARG A 213 13.91 -6.62 10.54
C ARG A 213 12.99 -7.85 10.38
N GLY A 214 13.25 -8.92 11.13
CA GLY A 214 12.41 -10.12 11.22
C GLY A 214 11.13 -9.90 12.03
N THR A 215 10.45 -8.77 11.80
CA THR A 215 9.32 -8.31 12.61
C THR A 215 8.15 -9.29 12.56
N VAL A 216 7.54 -9.53 13.72
CA VAL A 216 6.33 -10.32 13.89
C VAL A 216 5.19 -9.39 14.31
N ALA A 217 4.06 -9.48 13.63
CA ALA A 217 3.04 -8.45 13.75
C ALA A 217 1.60 -8.95 13.71
N THR A 218 0.70 -8.24 14.38
CA THR A 218 -0.75 -8.36 14.19
C THR A 218 -1.40 -6.99 14.06
N SER A 219 -2.53 -6.90 13.34
CA SER A 219 -3.27 -5.63 13.16
C SER A 219 -4.75 -5.70 13.54
N GLY A 220 -5.18 -6.77 14.22
CA GLY A 220 -6.57 -6.95 14.63
C GLY A 220 -7.03 -5.92 15.66
N GLU A 221 -8.34 -5.69 15.72
CA GLU A 221 -8.95 -4.73 16.65
C GLU A 221 -9.34 -5.36 18.01
N PHE A 222 -9.35 -4.50 19.02
CA PHE A 222 -10.03 -4.57 20.34
C PHE A 222 -9.62 -5.66 21.35
N THR A 223 -9.36 -6.92 20.99
CA THR A 223 -8.89 -7.95 21.96
C THR A 223 -8.21 -9.17 21.34
N ASN A 224 -8.39 -9.41 20.04
CA ASN A 224 -7.89 -10.60 19.37
C ASN A 224 -6.54 -10.40 18.67
N SER A 225 -5.88 -9.24 18.87
CA SER A 225 -4.56 -8.93 18.34
C SER A 225 -3.49 -9.47 19.29
N ILE A 226 -3.05 -10.70 19.07
CA ILE A 226 -2.15 -11.41 19.98
C ILE A 226 -0.89 -11.81 19.24
N VAL A 227 0.26 -11.34 19.73
CA VAL A 227 1.54 -11.96 19.39
C VAL A 227 2.03 -12.73 20.60
N ASN A 228 2.04 -14.05 20.49
CA ASN A 228 2.70 -14.93 21.44
C ASN A 228 4.07 -15.32 20.89
N VAL A 229 5.12 -14.71 21.44
CA VAL A 229 6.51 -15.04 21.11
C VAL A 229 6.92 -16.39 21.70
N GLY A 230 6.25 -16.85 22.77
CA GLY A 230 6.68 -18.05 23.47
C GLY A 230 8.17 -17.97 23.85
N ASN A 231 8.93 -19.03 23.59
CA ASN A 231 10.37 -19.07 23.81
C ASN A 231 11.19 -18.77 22.55
N ALA A 232 10.59 -18.14 21.54
CA ALA A 232 11.24 -17.83 20.28
C ALA A 232 12.24 -16.66 20.38
N GLU A 233 13.14 -16.59 19.40
CA GLU A 233 14.10 -15.50 19.21
C GLU A 233 13.69 -14.63 18.02
N VAL A 234 13.37 -13.37 18.25
CA VAL A 234 12.92 -12.41 17.22
C VAL A 234 13.95 -11.32 17.04
N MET A 235 14.76 -11.39 15.98
CA MET A 235 15.66 -10.32 15.55
C MET A 235 14.86 -9.32 14.71
N GLY A 236 14.04 -8.54 15.40
CA GLY A 236 12.99 -7.74 14.80
C GLY A 236 12.07 -7.19 15.88
N ARG A 237 11.07 -6.42 15.45
CA ARG A 237 10.08 -5.87 16.37
C ARG A 237 8.93 -6.84 16.58
N VAL A 238 8.21 -6.66 17.68
CA VAL A 238 6.89 -7.26 17.86
C VAL A 238 5.84 -6.16 17.87
N LEU A 239 4.91 -6.22 16.93
CA LEU A 239 3.89 -5.18 16.75
C LEU A 239 2.50 -5.79 16.94
N THR A 240 1.62 -5.08 17.63
CA THR A 240 0.20 -5.43 17.70
C THR A 240 -0.66 -4.26 17.28
N GLY A 241 -1.92 -4.55 16.95
CA GLY A 241 -2.93 -3.51 16.80
C GLY A 241 -3.23 -2.82 18.14
N PRO A 242 -3.94 -1.69 18.12
CA PRO A 242 -4.39 -1.01 19.34
C PRO A 242 -5.03 -1.98 20.34
N LEU A 243 -4.61 -1.88 21.60
CA LEU A 243 -5.05 -2.74 22.71
C LEU A 243 -4.65 -4.23 22.59
N GLY A 244 -3.76 -4.57 21.64
CA GLY A 244 -3.26 -5.92 21.48
C GLY A 244 -2.34 -6.37 22.61
N VAL A 245 -2.19 -7.68 22.74
CA VAL A 245 -1.40 -8.33 23.80
C VAL A 245 -0.14 -8.96 23.20
N ILE A 246 1.00 -8.62 23.78
CA ILE A 246 2.28 -9.28 23.50
C ILE A 246 2.62 -10.19 24.67
N MET A 247 2.80 -11.48 24.38
CA MET A 247 3.22 -12.47 25.36
C MET A 247 4.62 -12.98 24.99
N ILE A 248 5.45 -13.16 26.01
CA ILE A 248 6.80 -13.72 25.86
C ILE A 248 7.06 -14.71 26.98
N GLY A 249 7.61 -15.86 26.62
CA GLY A 249 8.01 -16.90 27.56
C GLY A 249 9.35 -16.61 28.22
N PRO A 250 9.73 -17.38 29.25
CA PRO A 250 10.95 -17.13 30.03
C PRO A 250 12.24 -17.15 29.21
N GLN A 251 12.26 -17.88 28.09
CA GLN A 251 13.42 -18.00 27.21
C GLN A 251 13.32 -17.16 25.93
N GLY A 252 12.20 -16.47 25.72
CA GLY A 252 11.99 -15.63 24.55
C GLY A 252 12.89 -14.40 24.56
N SER A 253 13.27 -13.96 23.37
CA SER A 253 14.07 -12.74 23.17
C SER A 253 13.57 -11.96 21.97
N VAL A 254 13.40 -10.65 22.11
CA VAL A 254 12.99 -9.74 21.03
C VAL A 254 13.89 -8.51 21.05
N GLY A 255 14.53 -8.18 19.94
CA GLY A 255 15.41 -7.01 19.88
C GLY A 255 16.20 -6.92 18.58
N ASP A 256 17.25 -6.09 18.60
CA ASP A 256 18.28 -6.11 17.58
C ASP A 256 19.09 -7.40 17.59
N VAL A 257 19.97 -7.53 16.60
CA VAL A 257 20.83 -8.70 16.41
C VAL A 257 21.70 -8.96 17.65
N ASP A 258 22.26 -7.92 18.26
CA ASP A 258 23.19 -8.04 19.39
C ASP A 258 22.47 -8.40 20.69
N TRP A 259 21.28 -7.83 20.93
CA TRP A 259 20.43 -8.15 22.06
C TRP A 259 20.08 -9.63 22.09
N VAL A 260 19.56 -10.14 20.97
CA VAL A 260 19.12 -11.54 20.86
C VAL A 260 20.32 -12.48 20.95
N ARG A 261 21.39 -12.22 20.18
CA ARG A 261 22.57 -13.12 20.14
C ARG A 261 23.42 -13.10 21.39
N SER A 262 23.38 -12.02 22.18
CA SER A 262 24.03 -12.00 23.51
C SER A 262 23.26 -12.81 24.57
N GLY A 263 22.16 -13.47 24.18
CA GLY A 263 21.38 -14.34 25.06
C GLY A 263 20.47 -13.59 26.03
N LYS A 264 20.29 -12.28 25.85
CA LYS A 264 19.36 -11.49 26.68
C LYS A 264 17.93 -11.96 26.44
N LYS A 265 17.16 -12.01 27.53
CA LYS A 265 15.76 -12.48 27.53
C LYS A 265 14.80 -11.32 27.69
N GLY A 266 13.57 -11.51 27.23
CA GLY A 266 12.55 -10.46 27.19
C GLY A 266 12.67 -9.57 25.96
N ILE A 267 11.96 -8.45 25.99
CA ILE A 267 11.86 -7.51 24.88
C ILE A 267 12.80 -6.33 25.15
N GLN A 268 13.71 -6.03 24.21
CA GLN A 268 14.55 -4.85 24.26
C GLN A 268 13.69 -3.58 24.27
N PRO A 269 14.00 -2.56 25.09
CA PRO A 269 13.28 -1.29 25.08
C PRO A 269 13.21 -0.68 23.69
N GLY A 270 12.00 -0.31 23.23
CA GLY A 270 11.75 0.25 21.90
C GLY A 270 11.51 -0.77 20.77
N TRP A 271 11.51 -2.07 21.08
CA TRP A 271 11.30 -3.15 20.10
C TRP A 271 9.90 -3.77 20.13
N ALA A 272 8.99 -3.21 20.93
CA ALA A 272 7.57 -3.54 20.91
C ALA A 272 6.72 -2.28 20.76
N ALA A 273 5.61 -2.40 20.03
CA ALA A 273 4.59 -1.35 19.91
C ALA A 273 3.21 -1.98 19.71
N ASN A 274 2.15 -1.22 20.03
CA ASN A 274 0.76 -1.66 19.99
C ASN A 274 -0.12 -0.68 19.19
N ASP A 275 0.45 -0.03 18.18
CA ASP A 275 -0.17 1.00 17.37
C ASP A 275 -0.26 0.62 15.88
N MET A 276 -0.06 -0.67 15.56
CA MET A 276 -0.13 -1.13 14.18
C MET A 276 -1.57 -1.04 13.66
N ASN A 277 -1.79 -0.14 12.71
CA ASN A 277 -3.08 -0.02 12.03
C ASN A 277 -2.91 -0.29 10.54
N VAL A 278 -3.08 -1.55 10.15
CA VAL A 278 -2.97 -2.01 8.77
C VAL A 278 -4.15 -2.89 8.44
N ILE A 279 -4.78 -2.63 7.31
CA ILE A 279 -5.83 -3.49 6.75
C ILE A 279 -5.15 -4.55 5.89
N PHE A 280 -5.52 -5.82 6.07
CA PHE A 280 -5.13 -6.89 5.16
C PHE A 280 -6.25 -7.10 4.13
N PRO A 281 -6.19 -6.45 2.95
CA PRO A 281 -7.25 -6.55 1.95
C PRO A 281 -7.39 -7.98 1.43
N GLU A 282 -8.61 -8.35 1.07
CA GLU A 282 -8.89 -9.65 0.46
C GLU A 282 -8.26 -9.75 -0.94
N VAL A 283 -7.90 -10.98 -1.32
CA VAL A 283 -7.45 -11.24 -2.69
C VAL A 283 -8.65 -11.61 -3.56
N THR A 284 -8.84 -10.87 -4.64
CA THR A 284 -9.76 -11.25 -5.70
C THR A 284 -9.04 -12.04 -6.78
N ASN A 285 -9.76 -12.95 -7.45
CA ASN A 285 -9.23 -13.65 -8.60
C ASN A 285 -8.85 -12.63 -9.71
N PRO A 286 -7.64 -12.69 -10.28
CA PRO A 286 -7.28 -11.81 -11.39
C PRO A 286 -8.24 -11.97 -12.58
N PRO A 287 -8.63 -10.85 -13.23
CA PRO A 287 -9.39 -10.92 -14.47
C PRO A 287 -8.51 -11.52 -15.57
N ALA A 288 -8.81 -12.76 -15.94
CA ALA A 288 -8.05 -13.53 -16.92
C ALA A 288 -8.94 -14.61 -17.56
N ILE A 289 -8.55 -15.07 -18.74
CA ILE A 289 -9.09 -16.28 -19.35
C ILE A 289 -8.28 -17.45 -18.79
N TRP A 290 -8.90 -18.22 -17.90
CA TRP A 290 -8.26 -19.35 -17.23
C TRP A 290 -8.33 -20.61 -18.10
N ILE A 291 -7.19 -21.15 -18.49
CA ILE A 291 -7.09 -22.32 -19.35
C ILE A 291 -7.12 -23.60 -18.50
N PRO A 292 -8.11 -24.49 -18.64
CA PRO A 292 -8.13 -25.75 -17.92
C PRO A 292 -6.91 -26.59 -18.25
N LYS A 293 -6.18 -27.03 -17.21
CA LYS A 293 -5.00 -27.87 -17.36
C LYS A 293 -5.32 -29.30 -16.93
N ALA A 294 -5.24 -30.23 -17.89
CA ALA A 294 -5.27 -31.66 -17.61
C ALA A 294 -3.95 -32.11 -16.97
N LYS A 295 -3.98 -33.24 -16.26
CA LYS A 295 -2.75 -33.85 -15.75
C LYS A 295 -1.87 -34.35 -16.90
N ASP A 296 -0.59 -34.00 -16.87
CA ASP A 296 0.42 -34.49 -17.80
C ASP A 296 0.99 -35.85 -17.37
N ASN A 297 1.10 -36.09 -16.05
CA ASN A 297 1.73 -37.28 -15.47
C ASN A 297 3.13 -37.54 -16.09
N GLN A 298 3.92 -36.48 -16.21
CA GLN A 298 5.20 -36.49 -16.90
C GLN A 298 6.36 -36.55 -15.90
N ARG A 299 7.43 -37.28 -16.26
CA ARG A 299 8.69 -37.23 -15.52
C ARG A 299 9.57 -36.08 -15.99
N VAL A 300 10.04 -35.27 -15.04
CA VAL A 300 11.09 -34.25 -15.23
C VAL A 300 12.21 -34.56 -14.24
N ASP A 301 13.43 -34.72 -14.75
CA ASP A 301 14.62 -35.11 -13.96
C ASP A 301 14.36 -36.31 -13.04
N GLY A 302 13.68 -37.33 -13.57
CA GLY A 302 13.36 -38.57 -12.86
C GLY A 302 12.12 -38.52 -11.97
N VAL A 303 11.50 -37.36 -11.76
CA VAL A 303 10.36 -37.22 -10.83
C VAL A 303 9.06 -36.95 -11.57
N LEU A 304 8.02 -37.69 -11.16
CA LEU A 304 6.69 -37.62 -11.73
C LEU A 304 5.93 -36.40 -11.22
N TYR A 305 5.49 -35.56 -12.15
CA TYR A 305 4.62 -34.41 -11.89
C TYR A 305 3.26 -34.64 -12.52
N ASP A 306 2.20 -34.36 -11.75
CA ASP A 306 0.83 -34.35 -12.26
C ASP A 306 0.64 -33.21 -13.27
N TYR A 307 1.25 -32.05 -13.02
CA TYR A 307 1.11 -30.85 -13.83
C TYR A 307 2.47 -30.26 -14.19
N VAL A 308 2.73 -30.12 -15.49
CA VAL A 308 3.95 -29.56 -16.06
C VAL A 308 3.59 -28.31 -16.88
N PHE A 309 4.18 -27.18 -16.50
CA PHE A 309 3.99 -25.89 -17.15
C PHE A 309 5.30 -25.42 -17.78
N ASN A 310 5.44 -25.60 -19.09
CA ASN A 310 6.58 -25.12 -19.88
C ASN A 310 6.29 -23.83 -20.64
N THR A 311 5.05 -23.35 -20.58
CA THR A 311 4.60 -22.14 -21.25
C THR A 311 3.96 -21.20 -20.23
N SER A 312 4.31 -19.91 -20.30
CA SER A 312 3.69 -18.88 -19.48
C SER A 312 2.20 -18.76 -19.78
N GLY A 313 1.39 -18.52 -18.75
CA GLY A 313 -0.05 -18.38 -18.92
C GLY A 313 -0.85 -18.52 -17.64
N ASP A 314 -2.17 -18.39 -17.82
CA ASP A 314 -3.16 -18.45 -16.76
C ASP A 314 -3.89 -19.80 -16.84
N TYR A 315 -3.64 -20.65 -15.85
CA TYR A 315 -4.14 -22.02 -15.85
C TYR A 315 -5.06 -22.29 -14.66
N ILE A 316 -6.03 -23.19 -14.85
CA ILE A 316 -6.92 -23.64 -13.78
C ILE A 316 -6.87 -25.16 -13.63
N ILE A 317 -6.76 -25.61 -12.39
CA ILE A 317 -6.76 -27.03 -12.02
C ILE A 317 -7.82 -27.32 -10.96
N PRO A 318 -8.38 -28.55 -10.94
CA PRO A 318 -9.47 -28.90 -10.04
C PRO A 318 -9.02 -29.14 -8.59
N GLY A 319 -7.72 -29.37 -8.33
CA GLY A 319 -7.23 -29.67 -6.99
C GLY A 319 -5.72 -29.96 -6.94
N GLY A 320 -5.28 -30.62 -5.88
CA GLY A 320 -3.87 -30.91 -5.62
C GLY A 320 -3.17 -31.85 -6.59
N GLY A 321 -1.84 -31.75 -6.61
CA GLY A 321 -0.93 -32.62 -7.35
C GLY A 321 0.49 -32.07 -7.39
N ASN A 322 1.44 -32.88 -7.83
CA ASN A 322 2.82 -32.46 -8.03
C ASN A 322 2.91 -31.49 -9.21
N ILE A 323 3.51 -30.33 -8.99
CA ILE A 323 3.59 -29.24 -9.97
C ILE A 323 5.05 -29.00 -10.35
N TYR A 324 5.31 -28.85 -11.65
CA TYR A 324 6.58 -28.35 -12.17
C TYR A 324 6.34 -27.12 -13.05
N VAL A 325 7.07 -26.04 -12.77
CA VAL A 325 7.14 -24.85 -13.63
C VAL A 325 8.53 -24.79 -14.26
N GLY A 326 8.57 -24.89 -15.58
CA GLY A 326 9.80 -24.95 -16.37
C GLY A 326 10.51 -23.61 -16.52
N THR A 327 11.75 -23.68 -16.98
CA THR A 327 12.60 -22.52 -17.29
C THR A 327 11.87 -21.55 -18.24
N ASN A 328 11.97 -20.24 -17.98
CA ASN A 328 11.30 -19.17 -18.73
C ASN A 328 9.75 -19.22 -18.71
N ALA A 329 9.13 -20.02 -17.83
CA ALA A 329 7.69 -20.06 -17.67
C ALA A 329 7.23 -19.22 -16.46
N HIS A 330 6.29 -18.31 -16.70
CA HIS A 330 5.62 -17.51 -15.68
C HIS A 330 4.15 -17.90 -15.62
N VAL A 331 3.75 -18.57 -14.54
CA VAL A 331 2.45 -19.21 -14.41
C VAL A 331 1.62 -18.51 -13.35
N ARG A 332 0.38 -18.13 -13.69
CA ARG A 332 -0.68 -17.90 -12.71
C ARG A 332 -1.57 -19.13 -12.68
N LEU A 333 -1.73 -19.73 -11.51
CA LEU A 333 -2.45 -20.99 -11.35
C LEU A 333 -3.61 -20.81 -10.39
N ARG A 334 -4.84 -20.98 -10.87
CA ARG A 334 -6.04 -21.04 -10.03
C ARG A 334 -6.34 -22.48 -9.66
N VAL A 335 -6.52 -22.73 -8.37
CA VAL A 335 -6.87 -24.06 -7.84
C VAL A 335 -8.26 -23.99 -7.21
N VAL A 336 -9.23 -24.68 -7.81
CA VAL A 336 -10.66 -24.55 -7.45
C VAL A 336 -11.03 -25.41 -6.24
N GLY A 337 -10.64 -26.68 -6.26
CA GLY A 337 -10.85 -27.60 -5.14
C GLY A 337 -9.70 -27.57 -4.15
N ASP A 338 -9.78 -28.39 -3.10
CA ASP A 338 -8.71 -28.50 -2.11
C ASP A 338 -7.39 -28.97 -2.75
N PHE A 339 -6.29 -28.40 -2.27
CA PHE A 339 -4.94 -28.81 -2.64
C PHE A 339 -4.33 -29.56 -1.46
N LYS A 340 -4.07 -30.85 -1.60
CA LYS A 340 -3.50 -31.67 -0.52
C LYS A 340 -2.39 -32.55 -1.07
N MET A 341 -1.19 -32.35 -0.57
CA MET A 341 -0.07 -33.27 -0.71
C MET A 341 -0.02 -34.21 0.49
N SER A 342 0.43 -35.44 0.27
CA SER A 342 0.61 -36.44 1.34
C SER A 342 1.76 -37.41 1.10
N GLY A 343 2.31 -37.47 -0.11
CA GLY A 343 3.48 -38.28 -0.45
C GLY A 343 4.77 -37.67 0.12
N ASN A 344 5.76 -38.54 0.38
CA ASN A 344 7.07 -38.11 0.86
C ASN A 344 7.87 -37.32 -0.19
N ASP A 345 7.66 -37.62 -1.47
CA ASP A 345 8.32 -36.95 -2.59
C ASP A 345 7.45 -35.87 -3.25
N ASP A 346 6.25 -35.61 -2.69
CA ASP A 346 5.34 -34.61 -3.22
C ASP A 346 5.96 -33.22 -3.16
N ARG A 347 5.78 -32.45 -4.23
CA ARG A 347 6.39 -31.13 -4.35
C ARG A 347 5.80 -30.24 -5.43
N ILE A 348 6.01 -28.95 -5.21
CA ILE A 348 5.92 -27.90 -6.22
C ILE A 348 7.36 -27.50 -6.56
N THR A 349 7.78 -27.67 -7.81
CA THR A 349 9.12 -27.31 -8.26
C THR A 349 9.06 -26.13 -9.23
N ILE A 350 9.90 -25.13 -8.97
CA ILE A 350 10.10 -23.98 -9.85
C ILE A 350 11.55 -24.04 -10.32
N ALA A 351 11.72 -24.13 -11.64
CA ALA A 351 13.01 -24.20 -12.29
C ALA A 351 13.94 -23.03 -11.88
N PRO A 352 15.27 -23.21 -11.93
CA PRO A 352 16.19 -22.26 -11.33
C PRO A 352 16.33 -20.97 -12.14
N SER A 353 15.96 -21.01 -13.42
CA SER A 353 16.21 -19.94 -14.39
C SER A 353 14.89 -19.32 -14.84
N ASN A 354 14.66 -18.07 -14.42
CA ASN A 354 13.58 -17.21 -14.89
C ASN A 354 12.20 -17.90 -14.91
N ALA A 355 11.83 -18.57 -13.82
CA ALA A 355 10.55 -19.25 -13.66
C ALA A 355 9.82 -18.72 -12.43
N SER A 356 8.50 -18.59 -12.50
CA SER A 356 7.70 -18.11 -11.38
C SER A 356 6.29 -18.70 -11.36
N LEU A 357 5.75 -18.91 -10.17
CA LEU A 357 4.40 -19.39 -9.92
C LEU A 357 3.67 -18.44 -8.96
N LYS A 358 2.56 -17.85 -9.42
CA LYS A 358 1.55 -17.20 -8.58
C LYS A 358 0.35 -18.13 -8.45
N LEU A 359 0.13 -18.73 -7.28
CA LEU A 359 -0.96 -19.66 -7.01
C LEU A 359 -2.12 -18.94 -6.34
N PHE A 360 -3.29 -19.00 -6.95
CA PHE A 360 -4.57 -18.47 -6.46
C PHE A 360 -5.43 -19.61 -5.92
N MET A 361 -5.52 -19.72 -4.61
CA MET A 361 -6.20 -20.81 -3.93
C MET A 361 -7.66 -20.46 -3.64
N GLU A 362 -8.59 -21.05 -4.39
CA GLU A 362 -10.03 -20.93 -4.15
C GLU A 362 -10.58 -22.08 -3.28
N GLY A 363 -9.96 -23.25 -3.34
CA GLY A 363 -10.29 -24.36 -2.43
C GLY A 363 -10.09 -23.99 -0.96
N SER A 364 -10.91 -24.58 -0.10
CA SER A 364 -10.95 -24.25 1.33
C SER A 364 -9.66 -24.63 2.05
N VAL A 365 -9.03 -25.73 1.63
CA VAL A 365 -7.82 -26.26 2.26
C VAL A 365 -6.66 -26.32 1.28
N PHE A 366 -5.51 -25.79 1.70
CA PHE A 366 -4.23 -25.99 1.07
C PHE A 366 -3.28 -26.67 2.05
N LYS A 367 -2.76 -27.84 1.68
CA LYS A 367 -1.81 -28.61 2.49
C LYS A 367 -0.59 -29.00 1.66
N LEU A 368 0.57 -28.59 2.13
CA LEU A 368 1.88 -29.04 1.67
C LEU A 368 2.45 -30.09 2.62
N SER A 369 3.06 -31.11 2.03
CA SER A 369 3.87 -32.14 2.68
C SER A 369 5.02 -32.54 1.77
N GLY A 370 5.79 -33.56 2.17
CA GLY A 370 6.91 -34.05 1.37
C GLY A 370 8.02 -33.02 1.30
N LEU A 371 8.48 -32.69 0.09
CA LEU A 371 9.53 -31.69 -0.10
C LEU A 371 9.01 -30.25 -0.15
N GLY A 372 7.68 -30.05 -0.20
CA GLY A 372 7.07 -28.72 -0.18
C GLY A 372 7.32 -27.93 -1.46
N VAL A 373 7.79 -26.68 -1.33
CA VAL A 373 8.08 -25.80 -2.46
C VAL A 373 9.58 -25.77 -2.72
N VAL A 374 10.00 -26.47 -3.77
CA VAL A 374 11.37 -26.51 -4.26
C VAL A 374 11.58 -25.38 -5.27
N ASN A 375 11.83 -24.18 -4.74
CA ASN A 375 12.16 -23.00 -5.54
C ASN A 375 13.68 -22.91 -5.72
N GLN A 376 14.18 -23.51 -6.81
CA GLN A 376 15.62 -23.77 -7.01
C GLN A 376 16.44 -22.49 -7.21
N SER A 377 15.79 -21.39 -7.59
CA SER A 377 16.42 -20.08 -7.74
C SER A 377 16.82 -19.46 -6.39
N GLY A 378 16.10 -19.78 -5.32
CA GLY A 378 16.28 -19.21 -3.98
C GLY A 378 15.62 -17.85 -3.76
N PHE A 379 14.90 -17.29 -4.74
CA PHE A 379 14.23 -15.99 -4.61
C PHE A 379 12.76 -16.16 -4.21
N ALA A 380 12.36 -15.62 -3.05
CA ALA A 380 11.00 -15.79 -2.53
C ALA A 380 9.91 -15.27 -3.50
N THR A 381 10.19 -14.25 -4.31
CA THR A 381 9.23 -13.72 -5.29
C THR A 381 8.85 -14.71 -6.40
N ASN A 382 9.63 -15.77 -6.61
CA ASN A 382 9.33 -16.76 -7.65
C ASN A 382 8.19 -17.68 -7.24
N PHE A 383 7.87 -17.83 -5.95
CA PHE A 383 6.65 -18.49 -5.49
C PHE A 383 5.80 -17.54 -4.66
N MET A 384 4.62 -17.20 -5.18
CA MET A 384 3.63 -16.41 -4.45
C MET A 384 2.34 -17.21 -4.32
N TYR A 385 1.86 -17.35 -3.10
CA TYR A 385 0.59 -17.95 -2.78
C TYR A 385 -0.40 -16.89 -2.33
N PHE A 386 -1.58 -16.91 -2.93
CA PHE A 386 -2.69 -16.03 -2.61
C PHE A 386 -3.92 -16.86 -2.24
N GLY A 387 -4.33 -16.81 -0.98
CA GLY A 387 -5.58 -17.40 -0.51
C GLY A 387 -6.75 -16.47 -0.81
N LEU A 388 -7.71 -16.94 -1.63
CA LEU A 388 -8.96 -16.23 -1.87
C LEU A 388 -9.87 -16.32 -0.63
N PRO A 389 -10.97 -15.55 -0.52
CA PRO A 389 -11.82 -15.55 0.68
C PRO A 389 -12.37 -16.91 1.10
N SER A 390 -12.51 -17.84 0.18
CA SER A 390 -12.92 -19.22 0.43
C SER A 390 -11.82 -20.09 1.04
N ASN A 391 -10.54 -19.75 0.90
CA ASN A 391 -9.43 -20.46 1.54
C ASN A 391 -9.41 -20.17 3.05
N LYS A 392 -9.55 -21.22 3.86
CA LYS A 392 -9.66 -21.13 5.33
C LYS A 392 -8.49 -21.75 6.06
N SER A 393 -7.73 -22.62 5.40
CA SER A 393 -6.61 -23.32 6.02
C SER A 393 -5.44 -23.48 5.06
N VAL A 394 -4.24 -23.14 5.57
CA VAL A 394 -2.95 -23.36 4.92
C VAL A 394 -2.10 -24.16 5.90
N ASP A 395 -1.77 -25.41 5.55
CA ASP A 395 -0.99 -26.32 6.39
C ASP A 395 0.31 -26.68 5.66
N ILE A 396 1.45 -26.29 6.23
CA ILE A 396 2.77 -26.66 5.75
C ILE A 396 3.36 -27.62 6.76
N SER A 397 3.36 -28.90 6.40
CA SER A 397 3.67 -30.00 7.30
C SER A 397 4.79 -30.89 6.76
N GLY A 398 5.38 -31.73 7.62
CA GLY A 398 6.22 -32.85 7.17
C GLY A 398 7.56 -32.45 6.55
N ASN A 399 8.33 -31.57 7.20
CA ASN A 399 9.64 -31.08 6.75
C ASN A 399 9.63 -30.38 5.39
N ALA A 400 8.45 -30.00 4.89
CA ALA A 400 8.29 -29.21 3.68
C ALA A 400 9.02 -27.87 3.82
N GLN A 401 10.00 -27.62 2.94
CA GLN A 401 10.67 -26.34 2.85
C GLN A 401 9.77 -25.33 2.11
N LEU A 402 9.91 -24.05 2.46
CA LEU A 402 9.22 -22.95 1.79
C LEU A 402 10.20 -21.80 1.52
N VAL A 403 10.48 -21.58 0.25
CA VAL A 403 11.10 -20.33 -0.23
C VAL A 403 10.07 -19.61 -1.09
N GLY A 404 9.33 -18.71 -0.48
CA GLY A 404 8.17 -18.10 -1.10
C GLY A 404 7.34 -17.22 -0.18
N LEU A 405 6.26 -16.68 -0.74
CA LEU A 405 5.38 -15.72 -0.09
C LEU A 405 3.99 -16.29 0.05
N ILE A 406 3.36 -16.09 1.20
CA ILE A 406 2.00 -16.55 1.47
C ILE A 406 1.16 -15.38 1.94
N TYR A 407 0.12 -15.04 1.19
CA TYR A 407 -0.86 -14.04 1.56
C TYR A 407 -2.26 -14.64 1.54
N ALA A 408 -2.79 -14.96 2.71
CA ALA A 408 -4.07 -15.62 2.91
C ALA A 408 -4.79 -15.02 4.13
N PRO A 409 -5.29 -13.77 4.03
CA PRO A 409 -5.80 -13.01 5.19
C PRO A 409 -7.04 -13.64 5.85
N ASN A 410 -7.68 -14.60 5.17
CA ASN A 410 -8.87 -15.33 5.61
C ASN A 410 -8.57 -16.77 6.10
N ALA A 411 -7.31 -17.21 6.03
CA ALA A 411 -6.91 -18.56 6.38
C ALA A 411 -6.07 -18.62 7.65
N ASP A 412 -6.28 -19.66 8.45
CA ASP A 412 -5.37 -20.02 9.53
C ASP A 412 -4.19 -20.79 8.95
N ILE A 413 -2.98 -20.29 9.22
CA ILE A 413 -1.74 -20.80 8.67
C ILE A 413 -1.01 -21.59 9.76
N PHE A 414 -0.70 -22.84 9.44
CA PHE A 414 0.02 -23.76 10.32
C PHE A 414 1.34 -24.15 9.67
N LEU A 415 2.44 -23.81 10.33
CA LEU A 415 3.76 -24.34 10.01
C LEU A 415 4.05 -25.44 11.04
N ARG A 416 4.01 -26.70 10.58
CA ARG A 416 4.11 -27.90 11.40
C ARG A 416 5.39 -28.67 11.04
N GLY A 417 6.45 -28.40 11.77
CA GLY A 417 7.73 -29.09 11.67
C GLY A 417 7.76 -30.27 12.65
N GLY A 418 8.29 -31.42 12.20
CA GLY A 418 8.53 -32.58 13.05
C GLY A 418 10.02 -32.90 13.13
N GLY A 419 10.46 -33.56 14.20
CA GLY A 419 11.87 -33.92 14.39
C GLY A 419 12.73 -32.77 14.95
N ASN A 420 14.05 -32.92 14.90
CA ASN A 420 15.01 -32.02 15.57
C ASN A 420 15.76 -31.05 14.63
N ASN A 421 15.51 -31.14 13.31
CA ASN A 421 16.18 -30.30 12.33
C ASN A 421 15.45 -28.96 12.20
N VAL A 422 16.22 -27.88 12.13
CA VAL A 422 15.68 -26.55 11.84
C VAL A 422 15.27 -26.50 10.37
N ILE A 423 14.02 -26.10 10.12
CA ILE A 423 13.49 -25.88 8.78
C ILE A 423 13.63 -24.39 8.43
N ASP A 424 14.42 -24.10 7.40
CA ASP A 424 14.56 -22.74 6.87
C ASP A 424 13.34 -22.37 6.02
N VAL A 425 12.73 -21.24 6.37
CA VAL A 425 11.65 -20.60 5.61
C VAL A 425 12.14 -19.22 5.19
N ILE A 426 12.16 -18.97 3.88
CA ILE A 426 12.61 -17.70 3.33
C ILE A 426 11.41 -17.01 2.68
N GLY A 427 11.05 -15.82 3.16
CA GLY A 427 9.99 -15.02 2.57
C GLY A 427 9.16 -14.28 3.61
N SER A 428 7.84 -14.25 3.41
CA SER A 428 6.90 -13.55 4.28
C SER A 428 5.55 -14.26 4.27
N ILE A 429 4.91 -14.31 5.43
CA ILE A 429 3.61 -14.96 5.62
C ILE A 429 2.63 -13.97 6.23
N VAL A 430 1.48 -13.81 5.58
CA VAL A 430 0.33 -13.04 6.06
C VAL A 430 -0.89 -13.95 6.10
N GLY A 431 -1.45 -14.17 7.29
CA GLY A 431 -2.60 -15.04 7.52
C GLY A 431 -3.69 -14.40 8.37
N ASN A 432 -4.85 -15.06 8.53
CA ASN A 432 -5.79 -14.71 9.59
C ASN A 432 -5.16 -14.95 10.96
N SER A 433 -4.62 -16.15 11.14
CA SER A 433 -3.72 -16.50 12.22
C SER A 433 -2.50 -17.23 11.67
N VAL A 434 -1.36 -17.11 12.35
CA VAL A 434 -0.13 -17.85 12.00
C VAL A 434 0.35 -18.59 13.23
N THR A 435 0.43 -19.91 13.14
CA THR A 435 0.93 -20.78 14.21
C THR A 435 2.15 -21.54 13.72
N MET A 436 3.26 -21.40 14.43
CA MET A 436 4.49 -22.14 14.19
C MET A 436 4.69 -23.17 15.30
N ASN A 437 4.60 -24.45 14.94
CA ASN A 437 4.83 -25.58 15.83
C ASN A 437 5.95 -26.44 15.24
N GLY A 438 7.15 -26.38 15.84
CA GLY A 438 8.33 -27.12 15.39
C GLY A 438 9.61 -26.29 15.48
N HIS A 439 10.67 -26.75 14.85
CA HIS A 439 11.97 -26.07 14.76
C HIS A 439 12.06 -25.29 13.45
N PHE A 440 11.91 -23.97 13.51
CA PHE A 440 11.84 -23.12 12.32
C PHE A 440 12.79 -21.92 12.41
N ALA A 441 13.48 -21.68 11.30
CA ALA A 441 14.25 -20.49 11.02
C ALA A 441 13.50 -19.66 9.97
N PHE A 442 13.00 -18.48 10.34
CA PHE A 442 12.28 -17.64 9.41
C PHE A 442 13.14 -16.45 8.97
N HIS A 443 13.33 -16.30 7.66
CA HIS A 443 14.23 -15.32 7.07
C HIS A 443 13.46 -14.37 6.17
N TYR A 444 13.24 -13.15 6.63
CA TYR A 444 12.52 -12.13 5.88
C TYR A 444 13.45 -11.38 4.92
N ASP A 445 13.05 -11.28 3.66
CA ASP A 445 13.73 -10.41 2.69
C ASP A 445 13.08 -9.02 2.69
N VAL A 446 13.80 -7.99 3.12
CA VAL A 446 13.26 -6.63 3.21
C VAL A 446 12.96 -6.02 1.85
N THR A 447 13.54 -6.57 0.78
CA THR A 447 13.28 -6.15 -0.62
C THR A 447 11.83 -6.36 -0.99
N LEU A 448 11.15 -7.34 -0.37
CA LEU A 448 9.75 -7.71 -0.64
C LEU A 448 8.78 -6.53 -0.51
N GLN A 449 9.11 -5.54 0.32
CA GLN A 449 8.32 -4.32 0.47
C GLN A 449 8.16 -3.54 -0.85
N ASN A 450 9.09 -3.72 -1.79
CA ASN A 450 9.10 -3.00 -3.06
C ASN A 450 8.81 -3.90 -4.26
N VAL A 451 8.78 -5.23 -4.13
CA VAL A 451 8.71 -6.15 -5.29
C VAL A 451 7.59 -7.18 -5.22
N ALA A 452 6.96 -7.36 -4.05
CA ALA A 452 6.03 -8.46 -3.81
C ALA A 452 4.55 -8.04 -3.74
N GLY A 453 4.19 -6.96 -4.43
CA GLY A 453 2.84 -6.41 -4.44
C GLY A 453 2.59 -5.38 -3.32
N ALA A 454 1.46 -4.68 -3.43
CA ALA A 454 1.12 -3.56 -2.57
C ALA A 454 -0.39 -3.50 -2.30
N ARG A 455 -0.76 -3.04 -1.10
CA ARG A 455 -2.15 -2.74 -0.71
C ARG A 455 -2.70 -1.47 -1.34
N GLY A 456 -1.85 -0.69 -2.01
CA GLY A 456 -2.18 0.61 -2.57
C GLY A 456 -1.01 1.58 -2.41
N PHE A 457 -1.27 2.86 -2.67
CA PHE A 457 -0.39 3.98 -2.37
C PHE A 457 -0.97 4.80 -1.23
N ILE A 458 -0.11 5.12 -0.26
CA ILE A 458 -0.43 5.97 0.88
C ILE A 458 0.34 7.29 0.78
N PRO A 459 -0.31 8.45 0.96
CA PRO A 459 0.37 9.73 0.98
C PRO A 459 1.32 9.82 2.18
N PHE A 460 2.51 10.37 1.97
CA PHE A 460 3.49 10.62 3.04
C PHE A 460 4.03 12.05 3.04
N SER A 461 3.67 12.86 2.05
CA SER A 461 4.03 14.27 1.95
C SER A 461 2.88 15.06 1.34
N TRP A 462 2.66 16.26 1.86
CA TRP A 462 1.75 17.26 1.30
C TRP A 462 2.48 18.60 1.28
N GLN A 463 2.46 19.26 0.12
CA GLN A 463 3.10 20.56 -0.05
C GLN A 463 2.25 21.42 -0.98
N GLU A 464 1.94 22.65 -0.57
CA GLU A 464 1.48 23.67 -1.50
C GLU A 464 2.68 24.21 -2.31
N VAL A 465 2.53 24.21 -3.63
CA VAL A 465 3.54 24.69 -4.58
C VAL A 465 3.06 26.03 -5.13
N GLN A 466 3.91 27.06 -5.05
CA GLN A 466 3.62 28.42 -5.54
C GLN A 466 3.90 28.55 -7.04
#